data_AF-A0A7X9KP10-F1
#
_entry.id   AF-A0A7X9KP10-F1
#
_cell.length_a   1.000
_cell.length_b   1.000
_cell.length_c   1.000
_cell.angle_alpha   90.00
_cell.angle_beta   90.00
_cell.angle_gamma   90.00
#
_symmetry.space_group_name_H-M   'P 1'
#
loop_
_entity.id
_entity.type
_entity.pdbx_description
1 polymer ?
#
loop_
_entity_poly.entity_id
_entity_poly.type
_entity_poly.pdbx_seq_one_letter_code
_entity_poly.pdbx_strand_id
1 'polypeptide(L)'
;MNFIKGFNGLRAFSVLFVLFTHLGVYASLHERGFYNTSLDVLFSGNTGVQVFFTLSGFLISLILLREYKDKNSINLKNFYIRRFLRLLPPLCILLLLVAGFMWVKLIPRSSVGFIMAATYTYNFIPIKLYTGELGHTWSLAVEEQFYFLWPMVLLVFTSTKKRIYFIAAAIFLCITAACAWRNIFVVQSGVRYELGNLYMVDRWLLPAFAPIMVGALAAIAAIEFGTYWKKKLEKQNWPLLILLFFYTLPLFLPTVIMPLQTLLQSLGIA
;
A
#
# COMPACT_ATOMS: atom_id res chain seq x y z
N MET A 1 2.30 -17.81 18.60
CA MET A 1 1.74 -16.51 18.16
C MET A 1 0.28 -16.75 17.80
N ASN A 2 -0.67 -16.13 18.50
CA ASN A 2 -2.09 -16.39 18.26
C ASN A 2 -2.49 -15.82 16.89
N PHE A 3 -2.97 -16.70 16.02
CA PHE A 3 -3.54 -16.37 14.71
C PHE A 3 -4.70 -15.39 14.89
N ILE A 4 -4.68 -14.25 14.19
CA ILE A 4 -5.83 -13.34 14.16
C ILE A 4 -6.87 -13.97 13.25
N LYS A 5 -7.91 -14.60 13.85
CA LYS A 5 -9.01 -15.23 13.12
C LYS A 5 -9.64 -14.20 12.15
N GLY A 6 -9.91 -14.62 10.91
CA GLY A 6 -10.51 -13.78 9.87
C GLY A 6 -9.55 -12.85 9.12
N PHE A 7 -8.32 -12.63 9.59
CA PHE A 7 -7.39 -11.68 8.97
C PHE A 7 -6.99 -12.07 7.53
N ASN A 8 -6.70 -13.35 7.31
CA ASN A 8 -6.45 -13.87 5.97
C ASN A 8 -7.69 -13.81 5.07
N GLY A 9 -8.89 -13.94 5.66
CA GLY A 9 -10.15 -13.79 4.93
C GLY A 9 -10.30 -12.38 4.37
N LEU A 10 -10.06 -11.34 5.19
CA LEU A 10 -10.10 -9.96 4.74
C LEU A 10 -9.11 -9.69 3.60
N ARG A 11 -7.86 -10.19 3.71
CA ARG A 11 -6.89 -10.07 2.61
C ARG A 11 -7.35 -10.80 1.35
N ALA A 12 -7.96 -11.96 1.48
CA ALA A 12 -8.52 -12.70 0.34
C ALA A 12 -9.64 -11.90 -0.34
N PHE A 13 -10.57 -11.32 0.43
CA PHE A 13 -11.61 -10.44 -0.10
C PHE A 13 -11.03 -9.21 -0.81
N SER A 14 -10.00 -8.59 -0.25
CA SER A 14 -9.29 -7.47 -0.89
C SER A 14 -8.71 -7.87 -2.25
N VAL A 15 -8.12 -9.06 -2.36
CA VAL A 15 -7.59 -9.58 -3.63
C VAL A 15 -8.71 -9.91 -4.62
N LEU A 16 -9.85 -10.42 -4.15
CA LEU A 16 -11.02 -10.66 -5.03
C LEU A 16 -11.52 -9.38 -5.68
N PHE A 17 -11.55 -8.25 -4.96
CA PHE A 17 -11.94 -6.96 -5.55
C PHE A 17 -10.99 -6.55 -6.70
N VAL A 18 -9.69 -6.79 -6.53
CA VAL A 18 -8.69 -6.55 -7.58
C VAL A 18 -8.94 -7.45 -8.78
N LEU A 19 -9.14 -8.75 -8.55
CA LEU A 19 -9.41 -9.71 -9.63
C LEU A 19 -10.68 -9.37 -10.39
N PHE A 20 -11.80 -9.10 -9.71
CA PHE A 20 -13.07 -8.74 -10.35
C PHE A 20 -12.98 -7.45 -11.15
N THR A 21 -12.15 -6.49 -10.72
CA THR A 21 -11.89 -5.28 -11.50
C THR A 21 -11.14 -5.60 -12.78
N HIS A 22 -10.07 -6.40 -12.70
CA HIS A 22 -9.28 -6.76 -13.88
C HIS A 22 -10.01 -7.71 -14.84
N LEU A 23 -10.93 -8.53 -14.34
CA LEU A 23 -11.81 -9.39 -15.13
C LEU A 23 -12.99 -8.64 -15.76
N GLY A 24 -13.16 -7.34 -15.48
CA GLY A 24 -14.26 -6.54 -16.01
C GLY A 24 -15.61 -6.80 -15.34
N VAL A 25 -15.68 -7.63 -14.30
CA VAL A 25 -16.93 -8.00 -13.61
C VAL A 25 -17.64 -6.76 -13.07
N TYR A 26 -16.91 -5.86 -12.41
CA TYR A 26 -17.50 -4.64 -11.87
C TYR A 26 -17.99 -3.67 -12.96
N ALA A 27 -17.24 -3.55 -14.06
CA ALA A 27 -17.66 -2.75 -15.22
C ALA A 27 -18.96 -3.31 -15.83
N SER A 28 -19.04 -4.63 -16.04
CA SER A 28 -20.25 -5.27 -16.57
C SER A 28 -21.45 -5.15 -15.62
N LEU A 29 -21.25 -5.21 -14.31
CA LEU A 29 -22.32 -5.02 -13.33
C LEU A 29 -22.80 -3.56 -13.28
N HIS A 30 -21.89 -2.59 -13.45
CA HIS A 30 -22.22 -1.17 -13.53
C HIS A 30 -23.03 -0.86 -14.79
N GLU A 31 -22.59 -1.34 -15.96
CA GLU A 31 -23.31 -1.18 -17.24
C GLU A 31 -24.72 -1.79 -17.21
N ARG A 32 -24.92 -2.87 -16.45
CA ARG A 32 -26.22 -3.54 -16.26
C ARG A 32 -27.10 -2.88 -15.18
N GLY A 33 -26.63 -1.80 -14.54
CA GLY A 33 -27.41 -1.05 -13.54
C GLY A 33 -27.56 -1.76 -12.18
N PHE A 34 -26.74 -2.76 -11.85
CA PHE A 34 -26.82 -3.46 -10.56
C PHE A 34 -26.46 -2.56 -9.37
N TYR A 35 -25.62 -1.55 -9.59
CA TYR A 35 -25.22 -0.55 -8.61
C TYR A 35 -24.81 0.74 -9.32
N ASN A 36 -24.78 1.84 -8.58
CA ASN A 36 -24.48 3.18 -9.11
C ASN A 36 -23.02 3.59 -8.85
N THR A 37 -22.59 4.66 -9.51
CA THR A 37 -21.22 5.21 -9.43
C THR A 37 -20.78 5.55 -8.00
N SER A 38 -21.74 5.87 -7.12
CA SER A 38 -21.47 6.14 -5.71
C SER A 38 -20.96 4.93 -4.94
N LEU A 39 -21.29 3.70 -5.38
CA LEU A 39 -20.87 2.46 -4.74
C LEU A 39 -19.59 1.87 -5.36
N ASP A 40 -19.10 2.37 -6.51
CA ASP A 40 -17.81 1.99 -7.11
C ASP A 40 -16.65 2.20 -6.12
N VAL A 41 -16.75 3.26 -5.30
CA VAL A 41 -15.75 3.58 -4.27
C VAL A 41 -15.61 2.47 -3.23
N LEU A 42 -16.67 1.68 -2.99
CA LEU A 42 -16.66 0.59 -2.02
C LEU A 42 -16.22 -0.74 -2.65
N PHE A 43 -16.54 -0.97 -3.92
CA PHE A 43 -16.35 -2.26 -4.57
C PHE A 43 -15.46 -2.15 -5.81
N SER A 44 -14.26 -1.56 -5.64
CA SER A 44 -13.26 -1.47 -6.71
C SER A 44 -11.94 -2.15 -6.34
N GLY A 45 -11.14 -2.45 -7.36
CA GLY A 45 -9.79 -2.96 -7.21
C GLY A 45 -8.89 -1.96 -6.50
N ASN A 46 -9.14 -0.65 -6.65
CA ASN A 46 -8.42 0.37 -5.91
C ASN A 46 -8.65 0.22 -4.40
N THR A 47 -9.91 0.05 -4.00
CA THR A 47 -10.30 -0.22 -2.62
C THR A 47 -9.69 -1.52 -2.11
N GLY A 48 -9.73 -2.59 -2.93
CA GLY A 48 -9.06 -3.85 -2.65
C GLY A 48 -7.57 -3.67 -2.32
N VAL A 49 -6.83 -2.95 -3.16
CA VAL A 49 -5.40 -2.67 -2.94
C VAL A 49 -5.17 -1.87 -1.65
N GLN A 50 -5.96 -0.82 -1.40
CA GLN A 50 -5.83 0.01 -0.19
C GLN A 50 -6.02 -0.83 1.07
N VAL A 51 -7.06 -1.65 1.13
CA VAL A 51 -7.33 -2.53 2.28
C VAL A 51 -6.20 -3.55 2.45
N PHE A 52 -5.74 -4.17 1.36
CA PHE A 52 -4.66 -5.13 1.41
C PHE A 52 -3.37 -4.54 1.98
N PHE A 53 -3.01 -3.32 1.57
CA PHE A 53 -1.85 -2.61 2.11
C PHE A 53 -2.05 -2.19 3.57
N THR A 54 -3.19 -1.63 3.94
CA THR A 54 -3.49 -1.29 5.35
C THR A 54 -3.36 -2.51 6.25
N LEU A 55 -3.93 -3.66 5.84
CA LEU A 55 -3.78 -4.90 6.60
C LEU A 55 -2.31 -5.36 6.66
N SER A 56 -1.58 -5.26 5.55
CA SER A 56 -0.17 -5.68 5.49
C SER A 56 0.71 -4.85 6.44
N GLY A 57 0.55 -3.53 6.43
CA GLY A 57 1.25 -2.62 7.33
C GLY A 57 0.90 -2.85 8.80
N PHE A 58 -0.39 -3.05 9.10
CA PHE A 58 -0.86 -3.36 10.45
C PHE A 58 -0.26 -4.66 10.98
N LEU A 59 -0.36 -5.75 10.20
CA LEU A 59 0.10 -7.06 10.65
C LEU A 59 1.61 -7.06 10.90
N ILE A 60 2.39 -6.49 9.99
CA ILE A 60 3.85 -6.48 10.13
C ILE A 60 4.30 -5.68 11.33
N SER A 61 3.75 -4.48 11.48
CA SER A 61 4.05 -3.60 12.60
C SER A 61 3.65 -4.26 13.93
N LEU A 62 2.47 -4.88 13.98
CA LEU A 62 2.00 -5.56 15.18
C LEU A 62 2.91 -6.73 15.59
N ILE A 63 3.39 -7.52 14.62
CA ILE A 63 4.32 -8.64 14.89
C ILE A 63 5.64 -8.10 15.44
N LEU A 64 6.23 -7.11 14.78
CA LEU A 64 7.52 -6.51 15.17
C LEU A 64 7.43 -5.83 16.55
N LEU A 65 6.38 -5.08 16.81
CA LEU A 65 6.16 -4.40 18.09
C LEU A 65 5.92 -5.39 19.23
N ARG A 66 5.21 -6.49 18.98
CA ARG A 66 5.04 -7.57 19.98
C ARG A 66 6.36 -8.26 20.26
N GLU A 67 7.12 -8.61 19.22
CA GLU A 67 8.46 -9.20 19.39
C GLU A 67 9.37 -8.29 20.22
N TYR A 68 9.37 -6.99 19.91
CA TYR A 68 10.12 -6.00 20.67
C TYR A 68 9.64 -5.89 22.12
N LYS A 69 8.32 -5.88 22.36
CA LYS A 69 7.77 -5.81 23.72
C LYS A 69 8.13 -7.03 24.57
N ASP A 70 8.14 -8.21 23.95
CA ASP A 70 8.40 -9.47 24.66
C ASP A 70 9.90 -9.71 24.88
N LYS A 71 10.77 -9.26 23.96
CA LYS A 71 12.20 -9.59 23.93
C LYS A 71 13.15 -8.40 24.02
N ASN A 72 12.63 -7.18 24.14
CA ASN A 72 13.37 -5.91 24.03
C ASN A 72 14.29 -5.82 22.79
N SER A 73 13.99 -6.59 21.75
CA SER A 73 14.79 -6.69 20.54
C SER A 73 13.94 -7.25 19.40
N ILE A 74 14.32 -6.92 18.16
CA ILE A 74 13.72 -7.47 16.96
C ILE A 74 14.78 -8.32 16.26
N ASN A 75 14.48 -9.60 16.01
CA ASN A 75 15.39 -10.45 15.24
C ASN A 75 15.24 -10.19 13.73
N LEU A 76 15.98 -9.20 13.22
CA LEU A 76 15.97 -8.80 11.81
C LEU A 76 16.31 -9.96 10.87
N LYS A 77 17.30 -10.79 11.23
CA LYS A 77 17.71 -11.94 10.39
C LYS A 77 16.55 -12.90 10.18
N ASN A 78 15.90 -13.32 11.26
CA ASN A 78 14.76 -14.24 11.17
C ASN A 78 13.55 -13.57 10.50
N PHE A 79 13.37 -12.27 10.68
CA PHE A 79 12.33 -11.50 10.01
C PHE A 79 12.50 -11.56 8.48
N TYR A 80 13.67 -11.18 7.97
CA TYR A 80 13.96 -11.14 6.53
C TYR A 80 13.97 -12.53 5.91
N ILE A 81 14.54 -13.54 6.58
CA ILE A 81 14.54 -14.93 6.05
C ILE A 81 13.11 -15.44 5.85
N ARG A 82 12.22 -15.26 6.83
CA ARG A 82 10.82 -15.71 6.71
C ARG A 82 10.08 -15.00 5.60
N ARG A 83 10.40 -13.73 5.35
CA ARG A 83 9.78 -12.92 4.30
C ARG A 83 10.30 -13.31 2.92
N PHE A 84 11.61 -13.44 2.79
CA PHE A 84 12.26 -13.92 1.57
C PHE A 84 11.73 -15.30 1.14
N LEU A 85 11.68 -16.27 2.07
CA LEU A 85 11.15 -17.61 1.78
C LEU A 85 9.64 -17.63 1.47
N ARG A 86 8.91 -16.58 1.86
CA ARG A 86 7.47 -16.45 1.55
C ARG A 86 7.22 -15.79 0.20
N LEU A 87 8.02 -14.79 -0.17
CA LEU A 87 7.77 -13.94 -1.33
C LEU A 87 8.57 -14.36 -2.57
N LEU A 88 9.80 -14.86 -2.38
CA LEU A 88 10.66 -15.22 -3.50
C LEU A 88 10.12 -16.41 -4.30
N PRO A 89 9.67 -17.54 -3.70
CA PRO A 89 9.25 -18.70 -4.51
C PRO A 89 8.08 -18.40 -5.46
N PRO A 90 7.00 -17.72 -5.01
CA PRO A 90 5.94 -17.30 -5.93
C PRO A 90 6.43 -16.34 -7.03
N LEU A 91 7.31 -15.40 -6.71
CA LEU A 91 7.89 -14.48 -7.69
C LEU A 91 8.73 -15.22 -8.73
N CYS A 92 9.57 -16.17 -8.32
CA CYS A 92 10.37 -16.97 -9.24
C CYS A 92 9.48 -17.77 -10.20
N ILE A 93 8.40 -18.39 -9.70
CA ILE A 93 7.44 -19.11 -10.56
C ILE A 93 6.83 -18.17 -11.59
N LEU A 94 6.35 -16.99 -11.15
CA LEU A 94 5.80 -15.98 -12.05
C LEU A 94 6.81 -15.57 -13.13
N LEU A 95 8.05 -15.24 -12.74
CA LEU A 95 9.09 -14.81 -13.68
C LEU A 95 9.46 -15.93 -14.66
N LEU A 96 9.54 -17.19 -14.21
CA LEU A 96 9.79 -18.32 -15.11
C LEU A 96 8.67 -18.50 -16.14
N LEU A 97 7.41 -18.39 -15.73
CA LEU A 97 6.26 -18.47 -16.63
C LEU A 97 6.25 -17.33 -17.65
N VAL A 98 6.46 -16.09 -17.18
CA VAL A 98 6.55 -14.90 -18.04
C VAL A 98 7.72 -15.02 -19.02
N ALA A 99 8.88 -15.48 -18.56
CA ALA A 99 10.04 -15.72 -19.43
C ALA A 99 9.73 -16.80 -20.49
N GLY A 100 9.06 -17.88 -20.11
CA GLY A 100 8.59 -18.92 -21.03
C GLY A 100 7.64 -18.36 -22.09
N PHE A 101 6.64 -17.56 -21.70
CA PHE A 101 5.71 -16.95 -22.63
C PHE A 101 6.35 -15.90 -23.55
N MET A 102 7.34 -15.14 -23.06
CA MET A 102 8.15 -14.26 -23.91
C MET A 102 8.98 -15.08 -24.92
N TRP A 103 9.52 -16.22 -24.51
CA TRP A 103 10.32 -17.09 -25.36
C TRP A 103 9.52 -17.67 -26.53
N VAL A 104 8.31 -18.15 -26.26
CA VAL A 104 7.40 -18.66 -27.30
C VAL A 104 6.60 -17.56 -28.02
N LYS A 105 6.91 -16.28 -27.76
CA LYS A 105 6.28 -15.10 -28.37
C LYS A 105 4.76 -15.00 -28.15
N LEU A 106 4.25 -15.57 -27.05
CA LEU A 106 2.85 -15.40 -26.64
C LEU A 106 2.60 -14.02 -26.03
N ILE A 107 3.64 -13.40 -25.46
CA ILE A 107 3.59 -12.04 -24.90
C ILE A 107 4.79 -11.22 -25.38
N PRO A 108 4.69 -9.87 -25.42
CA PRO A 108 5.79 -9.01 -25.82
C PRO A 108 7.02 -9.17 -24.92
N ARG A 109 8.20 -9.11 -25.51
CA ARG A 109 9.46 -9.17 -24.74
C ARG A 109 9.66 -7.85 -23.99
N SER A 110 9.82 -7.93 -22.66
CA SER A 110 10.12 -6.77 -21.82
C SER A 110 11.26 -7.08 -20.85
N SER A 111 12.50 -6.87 -21.34
CA SER A 111 13.70 -7.10 -20.53
C SER A 111 13.77 -6.15 -19.33
N VAL A 112 13.41 -4.88 -19.52
CA VAL A 112 13.43 -3.87 -18.45
C VAL A 112 12.36 -4.18 -17.40
N GLY A 113 11.13 -4.45 -17.83
CA GLY A 113 10.06 -4.85 -16.92
C GLY A 113 10.41 -6.10 -16.13
N PHE A 114 11.01 -7.10 -16.78
CA PHE A 114 11.44 -8.34 -16.12
C PHE A 114 12.48 -8.07 -15.03
N ILE A 115 13.52 -7.28 -15.32
CA ILE A 115 14.55 -6.90 -14.36
C ILE A 115 13.91 -6.16 -13.18
N MET A 116 13.07 -5.16 -13.46
CA MET A 116 12.44 -4.35 -12.42
C MET A 116 11.46 -5.15 -11.54
N ALA A 117 10.79 -6.15 -12.11
CA ALA A 117 9.98 -7.08 -11.33
C ALA A 117 10.86 -7.96 -10.42
N ALA A 118 11.97 -8.47 -10.95
CA ALA A 118 12.93 -9.30 -10.20
C ALA A 118 13.63 -8.53 -9.07
N THR A 119 13.88 -7.22 -9.25
CA THR A 119 14.54 -6.36 -8.27
C THR A 119 13.57 -5.64 -7.33
N TYR A 120 12.27 -5.95 -7.36
CA TYR A 120 11.25 -5.26 -6.56
C TYR A 120 11.25 -3.73 -6.78
N THR A 121 11.39 -3.29 -8.03
CA THR A 121 11.39 -1.88 -8.43
C THR A 121 10.37 -1.55 -9.53
N TYR A 122 9.47 -2.48 -9.87
CA TYR A 122 8.49 -2.29 -10.94
C TYR A 122 7.55 -1.09 -10.72
N ASN A 123 7.36 -0.66 -9.47
CA ASN A 123 6.62 0.57 -9.15
C ASN A 123 7.26 1.86 -9.72
N PHE A 124 8.50 1.79 -10.21
CA PHE A 124 9.22 2.88 -10.88
C PHE A 124 9.33 2.72 -12.40
N ILE A 125 8.61 1.76 -13.00
CA ILE A 125 8.68 1.54 -14.46
C ILE A 125 8.18 2.79 -15.21
N PRO A 126 8.90 3.27 -16.25
CA PRO A 126 8.37 4.30 -17.13
C PRO A 126 7.12 3.81 -17.85
N ILE A 127 6.13 4.70 -18.05
CA ILE A 127 4.85 4.35 -18.71
C ILE A 127 5.08 3.74 -20.09
N LYS A 128 6.09 4.22 -20.84
CA LYS A 128 6.45 3.71 -22.17
C LYS A 128 6.96 2.26 -22.16
N LEU A 129 7.45 1.78 -21.01
CA LEU A 129 8.01 0.43 -20.83
C LEU A 129 7.10 -0.48 -20.01
N TYR A 130 5.93 0.03 -19.60
CA TYR A 130 4.95 -0.73 -18.86
C TYR A 130 4.42 -1.91 -19.68
N THR A 131 4.35 -3.07 -19.05
CA THR A 131 3.61 -4.22 -19.57
C THR A 131 2.61 -4.74 -18.56
N GLY A 132 1.47 -5.24 -19.04
CA GLY A 132 0.38 -5.70 -18.18
C GLY A 132 0.68 -7.00 -17.44
N GLU A 133 1.47 -7.87 -18.05
CA GLU A 133 1.84 -9.20 -17.55
C GLU A 133 2.69 -9.11 -16.28
N LEU A 134 3.55 -8.10 -16.18
CA LEU A 134 4.35 -7.82 -14.99
C LEU A 134 3.78 -6.67 -14.17
N GLY A 135 2.72 -6.00 -14.67
CA GLY A 135 2.10 -4.83 -14.08
C GLY A 135 1.84 -5.01 -12.59
N HIS A 136 1.14 -6.08 -12.23
CA HIS A 136 0.76 -6.38 -10.85
C HIS A 136 1.93 -6.55 -9.86
N THR A 137 3.17 -6.72 -10.32
CA THR A 137 4.36 -6.80 -9.44
C THR A 137 4.71 -5.47 -8.78
N TRP A 138 4.12 -4.35 -9.23
CA TRP A 138 4.27 -3.05 -8.58
C TRP A 138 3.86 -3.09 -7.10
N SER A 139 2.78 -3.81 -6.76
CA SER A 139 2.24 -3.82 -5.40
C SER A 139 3.12 -4.64 -4.46
N LEU A 140 3.67 -5.73 -4.98
CA LEU A 140 4.68 -6.55 -4.32
C LEU A 140 5.98 -5.77 -4.07
N ALA A 141 6.42 -4.97 -5.05
CA ALA A 141 7.59 -4.10 -4.91
C ALA A 141 7.44 -3.10 -3.74
N VAL A 142 6.29 -2.41 -3.66
CA VAL A 142 6.01 -1.49 -2.55
C VAL A 142 5.97 -2.20 -1.20
N GLU A 143 5.32 -3.36 -1.14
CA GLU A 143 5.22 -4.16 0.09
C GLU A 143 6.62 -4.59 0.58
N GLU A 144 7.51 -5.06 -0.31
CA GLU A 144 8.87 -5.46 0.05
C GLU A 144 9.76 -4.27 0.46
N GLN A 145 9.67 -3.14 -0.26
CA GLN A 145 10.37 -1.90 0.10
C GLN A 145 9.97 -1.43 1.51
N PHE A 146 8.68 -1.49 1.83
CA PHE A 146 8.20 -1.19 3.18
C PHE A 146 8.75 -2.18 4.21
N TYR A 147 8.75 -3.48 3.91
CA TYR A 147 9.28 -4.50 4.82
C TYR A 147 10.78 -4.40 5.05
N PHE A 148 11.54 -3.92 4.08
CA PHE A 148 12.96 -3.67 4.23
C PHE A 148 13.26 -2.47 5.14
N LEU A 149 12.51 -1.37 4.99
CA LEU A 149 12.77 -0.14 5.74
C LEU A 149 12.15 -0.15 7.14
N TRP A 150 10.94 -0.70 7.28
CA TRP A 150 10.11 -0.53 8.47
C TRP A 150 10.70 -1.11 9.78
N PRO A 151 11.32 -2.30 9.80
CA PRO A 151 11.96 -2.82 11.00
C PRO A 151 13.08 -1.91 11.52
N MET A 152 13.86 -1.31 10.62
CA MET A 152 14.93 -0.37 10.98
C MET A 152 14.36 0.90 11.60
N VAL A 153 13.28 1.43 11.01
CA VAL A 153 12.53 2.55 11.57
C VAL A 153 12.07 2.25 13.01
N LEU A 154 11.43 1.10 13.24
CA LEU A 154 10.97 0.73 14.58
C LEU A 154 12.10 0.59 15.61
N LEU A 155 13.29 0.16 15.18
CA LEU A 155 14.47 0.06 16.04
C LEU A 155 15.08 1.41 16.41
N VAL A 156 14.91 2.46 15.59
CA VAL A 156 15.36 3.82 15.92
C VAL A 156 14.41 4.46 16.93
N PHE A 157 13.11 4.18 16.82
CA PHE A 157 12.06 4.76 17.67
C PHE A 157 11.64 3.77 18.77
N THR A 158 12.53 3.51 19.73
CA THR A 158 12.28 2.56 20.82
C THR A 158 11.46 3.10 21.99
N SER A 159 11.48 4.41 22.25
CA SER A 159 10.69 5.02 23.32
C SER A 159 9.35 5.54 22.82
N THR A 160 8.29 5.43 23.64
CA THR A 160 6.93 5.87 23.29
C THR A 160 6.88 7.33 22.83
N LYS A 161 7.65 8.24 23.46
CA LYS A 161 7.74 9.65 23.03
C LYS A 161 8.37 9.79 21.65
N LYS A 162 9.49 9.11 21.39
CA LYS A 162 10.17 9.11 20.08
C LYS A 162 9.28 8.52 18.98
N ARG A 163 8.48 7.49 19.30
CA ARG A 163 7.47 6.92 18.38
C ARG A 163 6.42 7.95 18.01
N ILE A 164 5.85 8.68 18.97
CA ILE A 164 4.82 9.70 18.68
C ILE A 164 5.36 10.82 17.79
N TYR A 165 6.58 11.32 18.06
CA TYR A 165 7.21 12.34 17.19
C TYR A 165 7.52 11.80 15.79
N PHE A 166 7.97 10.55 15.68
CA PHE A 166 8.17 9.91 14.38
C PHE A 166 6.85 9.76 13.62
N ILE A 167 5.78 9.33 14.30
CA ILE A 167 4.45 9.22 13.71
C ILE A 167 3.99 10.58 13.17
N ALA A 168 4.12 11.64 13.97
CA ALA A 168 3.76 12.99 13.53
C ALA A 168 4.61 13.45 12.34
N ALA A 169 5.92 13.21 12.36
CA ALA A 169 6.82 13.55 11.27
C ALA A 169 6.55 12.73 10.00
N ALA A 170 6.26 11.43 10.13
CA ALA A 170 5.94 10.55 9.01
C ALA A 170 4.60 10.93 8.37
N ILE A 171 3.58 11.23 9.18
CA ILE A 171 2.29 11.74 8.69
C ILE A 171 2.51 13.07 7.96
N PHE A 172 3.25 13.99 8.55
CA PHE A 172 3.57 15.28 7.93
C PHE A 172 4.33 15.10 6.61
N LEU A 173 5.32 14.21 6.57
CA LEU A 173 6.09 13.90 5.36
C LEU A 173 5.20 13.26 4.28
N CYS A 174 4.32 12.33 4.66
CA CYS A 174 3.38 11.72 3.72
C CYS A 174 2.39 12.74 3.15
N ILE A 175 1.88 13.65 3.97
CA ILE A 175 0.96 14.72 3.53
C ILE A 175 1.69 15.71 2.62
N THR A 176 2.87 16.18 3.03
CA THR A 176 3.68 17.10 2.22
C THR A 176 4.12 16.47 0.91
N ALA A 177 4.53 15.20 0.91
CA ALA A 177 4.84 14.48 -0.31
C ALA A 177 3.61 14.29 -1.20
N ALA A 178 2.44 13.98 -0.63
CA ALA A 178 1.19 13.88 -1.40
C ALA A 178 0.78 15.21 -2.05
N CYS A 179 1.00 16.35 -1.37
CA CYS A 179 0.69 17.68 -1.91
C CYS A 179 1.75 18.16 -2.91
N ALA A 180 3.04 17.96 -2.62
CA ALA A 180 4.16 18.47 -3.42
C ALA A 180 4.44 17.64 -4.68
N TRP A 181 4.08 16.36 -4.67
CA TRP A 181 4.37 15.42 -5.74
C TRP A 181 3.82 15.85 -7.12
N ARG A 182 2.61 16.43 -7.13
CA ARG A 182 1.98 16.91 -8.38
C ARG A 182 2.74 18.07 -9.04
N ASN A 183 3.67 18.70 -8.31
CA ASN A 183 4.48 19.81 -8.78
C ASN A 183 5.92 19.38 -9.15
N ILE A 184 6.20 18.08 -9.26
CA ILE A 184 7.52 17.57 -9.67
C ILE A 184 7.57 17.45 -11.19
N PHE A 185 8.51 18.19 -11.80
CA PHE A 185 8.74 18.18 -13.24
C PHE A 185 10.14 17.67 -13.58
N VAL A 186 10.24 16.97 -14.70
CA VAL A 186 11.51 16.55 -15.32
C VAL A 186 11.66 17.25 -16.65
N VAL A 187 12.82 17.84 -16.89
CA VAL A 187 13.15 18.42 -18.21
C VAL A 187 13.82 17.35 -19.05
N GLN A 188 13.17 16.94 -20.14
CA GLN A 188 13.75 16.02 -21.12
C GLN A 188 13.77 16.72 -22.47
N SER A 189 14.97 16.81 -23.07
CA SER A 189 15.18 17.46 -24.38
C SER A 189 14.63 18.90 -24.47
N GLY A 190 14.76 19.67 -23.38
CA GLY A 190 14.29 21.06 -23.30
C GLY A 190 12.79 21.23 -23.02
N VAL A 191 12.03 20.15 -22.97
CA VAL A 191 10.59 20.16 -22.66
C VAL A 191 10.37 19.74 -21.21
N ARG A 192 9.52 20.50 -20.49
CA ARG A 192 9.09 20.17 -19.12
C ARG A 192 7.96 19.15 -19.19
N TYR A 193 8.18 18.00 -18.57
CA TYR A 193 7.17 16.97 -18.36
C TYR A 193 6.87 16.85 -16.88
N GLU A 194 5.58 16.75 -16.52
CA GLU A 194 5.20 16.29 -15.19
C GLU A 194 5.65 14.85 -14.98
N LEU A 195 6.16 14.55 -13.79
CA LEU A 195 6.70 13.23 -13.50
C LEU A 195 5.64 12.12 -13.62
N GLY A 196 4.37 12.44 -13.31
CA GLY A 196 3.22 11.55 -13.51
C GLY A 196 2.91 11.18 -14.97
N ASN A 197 3.33 12.01 -15.94
CA ASN A 197 3.17 11.72 -17.36
C ASN A 197 4.26 10.77 -17.91
N LEU A 198 5.35 10.58 -17.16
CA LEU A 198 6.46 9.71 -17.53
C LEU A 198 6.43 8.38 -16.77
N TYR A 199 5.91 8.38 -15.54
CA TYR A 199 5.94 7.26 -14.61
C TYR A 199 4.60 7.10 -13.90
N MET A 200 4.24 5.88 -13.50
CA MET A 200 2.95 5.58 -12.83
C MET A 200 2.88 5.96 -11.35
N VAL A 201 3.51 7.07 -10.99
CA VAL A 201 3.80 7.38 -9.59
C VAL A 201 2.57 7.95 -8.86
N ASP A 202 1.67 8.61 -9.60
CA ASP A 202 0.33 9.00 -9.15
C ASP A 202 -0.55 7.81 -8.79
N ARG A 203 -0.12 6.59 -9.13
CA ARG A 203 -0.86 5.36 -8.87
C ARG A 203 -0.12 4.43 -7.91
N TRP A 204 1.20 4.29 -8.03
CA TRP A 204 1.94 3.17 -7.44
C TRP A 204 2.98 3.53 -6.39
N LEU A 205 3.22 4.82 -6.13
CA LEU A 205 4.15 5.24 -5.09
C LEU A 205 3.41 5.84 -3.91
N LEU A 206 3.03 7.12 -3.98
CA LEU A 206 2.46 7.82 -2.83
C LEU A 206 1.09 7.27 -2.38
N PRO A 207 0.14 6.99 -3.28
CA PRO A 207 -1.14 6.39 -2.89
C PRO A 207 -1.00 4.96 -2.34
N ALA A 208 0.10 4.27 -2.67
CA ALA A 208 0.38 2.92 -2.20
C ALA A 208 1.02 2.91 -0.81
N PHE A 209 1.92 3.87 -0.54
CA PHE A 209 2.58 4.04 0.75
C PHE A 209 1.62 4.54 1.85
N ALA A 210 0.63 5.37 1.52
CA ALA A 210 -0.27 5.91 2.54
C ALA A 210 -1.06 4.83 3.30
N PRO A 211 -1.77 3.88 2.64
CA PRO A 211 -2.51 2.81 3.31
C PRO A 211 -1.61 1.91 4.16
N ILE A 212 -0.44 1.51 3.65
CA ILE A 212 0.48 0.64 4.41
C ILE A 212 0.97 1.35 5.68
N MET A 213 1.26 2.64 5.58
CA MET A 213 1.66 3.47 6.73
C MET A 213 0.51 3.62 7.72
N VAL A 214 -0.70 3.90 7.25
CA VAL A 214 -1.91 3.99 8.08
C VAL A 214 -2.10 2.71 8.90
N GLY A 215 -1.96 1.54 8.28
CA GLY A 215 -1.98 0.26 8.97
C GLY A 215 -0.88 0.14 10.03
N ALA A 216 0.33 0.56 9.69
CA ALA A 216 1.47 0.52 10.61
C ALA A 216 1.27 1.40 11.85
N LEU A 217 0.73 2.61 11.65
CA LEU A 217 0.35 3.53 12.71
C LEU A 217 -0.76 2.97 13.60
N ALA A 218 -1.77 2.33 12.99
CA ALA A 218 -2.84 1.66 13.71
C ALA A 218 -2.30 0.57 14.64
N ALA A 219 -1.26 -0.15 14.23
CA ALA A 219 -0.62 -1.17 15.06
C ALA A 219 0.15 -0.57 16.25
N ILE A 220 0.83 0.55 16.05
CA ILE A 220 1.49 1.27 17.16
C ILE A 220 0.43 1.74 18.17
N ALA A 221 -0.64 2.38 17.69
CA ALA A 221 -1.73 2.83 18.55
C ALA A 221 -2.37 1.65 19.32
N ALA A 222 -2.55 0.51 18.66
CA ALA A 222 -3.09 -0.70 19.28
C ALA A 222 -2.19 -1.28 20.38
N ILE A 223 -0.86 -1.14 20.29
CA ILE A 223 0.08 -1.64 21.30
C ILE A 223 0.22 -0.65 22.46
N GLU A 224 0.35 0.65 22.17
CA GLU A 224 0.59 1.69 23.18
C GLU A 224 -0.68 2.04 23.97
N PHE A 225 -1.83 2.15 23.29
CA PHE A 225 -3.11 2.52 23.91
C PHE A 225 -4.04 1.33 24.16
N GLY A 226 -3.69 0.14 23.65
CA GLY A 226 -4.54 -1.04 23.71
C GLY A 226 -4.96 -1.43 25.12
N THR A 227 -4.08 -1.34 26.13
CA THR A 227 -4.40 -1.65 27.53
C THR A 227 -5.27 -0.59 28.21
N TYR A 228 -5.04 0.69 27.89
CA TYR A 228 -5.87 1.81 28.35
C TYR A 228 -7.31 1.65 27.84
N TRP A 229 -7.46 1.31 26.56
CA TRP A 229 -8.76 1.11 25.96
C TRP A 229 -9.35 -0.27 26.25
N LYS A 230 -8.57 -1.34 26.53
CA LYS A 230 -9.10 -2.70 26.76
C LYS A 230 -10.19 -2.76 27.82
N LYS A 231 -10.01 -2.03 28.94
CA LYS A 231 -11.01 -1.90 30.02
C LYS A 231 -12.27 -1.12 29.60
N LYS A 232 -12.17 -0.25 28.59
CA LYS A 232 -13.28 0.56 28.04
C LYS A 232 -13.91 -0.11 26.80
N LEU A 233 -13.19 -1.02 26.13
CA LEU A 233 -13.48 -1.62 24.82
C LEU A 233 -14.27 -2.93 24.87
N GLU A 234 -14.34 -3.63 26.01
CA GLU A 234 -15.10 -4.88 26.15
C GLU A 234 -16.63 -4.70 26.00
N LYS A 235 -17.14 -3.47 25.92
CA LYS A 235 -18.58 -3.18 25.84
C LYS A 235 -19.12 -2.82 24.43
N GLN A 236 -18.30 -2.68 23.38
CA GLN A 236 -18.83 -2.18 22.09
C GLN A 236 -17.99 -2.58 20.87
N ASN A 237 -18.66 -2.82 19.71
CA ASN A 237 -18.17 -3.36 18.42
C ASN A 237 -17.11 -2.52 17.66
N TRP A 238 -16.31 -1.71 18.37
CA TRP A 238 -15.37 -0.77 17.77
C TRP A 238 -14.15 -1.35 17.04
N PRO A 239 -13.68 -2.60 17.23
CA PRO A 239 -12.67 -3.17 16.34
C PRO A 239 -13.14 -3.20 14.87
N LEU A 240 -14.44 -3.41 14.65
CA LEU A 240 -15.08 -3.32 13.34
C LEU A 240 -15.12 -1.87 12.84
N LEU A 241 -15.37 -0.90 13.73
CA LEU A 241 -15.37 0.54 13.43
C LEU A 241 -13.97 1.10 13.18
N ILE A 242 -12.93 0.56 13.79
CA ILE A 242 -11.52 0.92 13.55
C ILE A 242 -11.08 0.35 12.19
N LEU A 243 -11.45 -0.88 11.88
CA LEU A 243 -11.29 -1.46 10.54
C LEU A 243 -12.08 -0.66 9.50
N LEU A 244 -13.32 -0.26 9.79
CA LEU A 244 -14.12 0.61 8.93
C LEU A 244 -13.50 2.00 8.80
N PHE A 245 -12.99 2.59 9.88
CA PHE A 245 -12.35 3.90 9.89
C PHE A 245 -11.07 3.89 9.07
N PHE A 246 -10.22 2.87 9.22
CA PHE A 246 -9.01 2.72 8.40
C PHE A 246 -9.30 2.25 6.98
N TYR A 247 -10.46 1.64 6.73
CA TYR A 247 -11.00 1.37 5.40
C TYR A 247 -11.49 2.66 4.72
N THR A 248 -12.17 3.54 5.44
CA THR A 248 -12.73 4.79 4.91
C THR A 248 -11.70 5.91 4.82
N LEU A 249 -10.69 5.96 5.69
CA LEU A 249 -9.70 7.04 5.74
C LEU A 249 -9.00 7.28 4.39
N PRO A 250 -8.50 6.27 3.66
CA PRO A 250 -7.87 6.48 2.36
C PRO A 250 -8.88 6.66 1.21
N LEU A 251 -10.13 6.20 1.38
CA LEU A 251 -11.22 6.39 0.41
C LEU A 251 -11.72 7.85 0.39
N PHE A 252 -11.70 8.53 1.54
CA PHE A 252 -12.15 9.93 1.65
C PHE A 252 -11.02 10.95 1.61
N LEU A 253 -9.74 10.55 1.76
CA LEU A 253 -8.64 11.52 1.64
C LEU A 253 -8.65 12.27 0.29
N PRO A 254 -8.79 11.61 -0.87
CA PRO A 254 -8.84 12.31 -2.16
C PRO A 254 -10.08 13.20 -2.33
N THR A 255 -11.25 12.78 -1.82
CA THR A 255 -12.50 13.54 -1.95
C THR A 255 -12.62 14.68 -0.93
N VAL A 256 -11.92 14.61 0.20
CA VAL A 256 -11.79 15.70 1.18
C VAL A 256 -10.71 16.71 0.75
N ILE A 257 -9.63 16.23 0.11
CA ILE A 257 -8.54 17.09 -0.38
C ILE A 257 -8.91 17.82 -1.68
N MET A 258 -9.73 17.23 -2.57
CA MET A 258 -10.15 17.89 -3.82
C MET A 258 -10.84 19.26 -3.62
N PRO A 259 -11.82 19.41 -2.71
CA PRO A 259 -12.41 20.71 -2.37
C PRO A 259 -11.42 21.68 -1.73
N LEU A 260 -10.46 21.16 -0.95
CA LEU A 260 -9.43 21.98 -0.32
C LEU A 260 -8.43 22.50 -1.36
N GLN A 261 -8.14 21.71 -2.40
CA GLN A 261 -7.31 22.10 -3.53
C GLN A 261 -7.98 23.24 -4.32
N THR A 262 -9.28 23.15 -4.62
CA THR A 262 -10.04 24.25 -5.26
C THR A 262 -10.17 25.47 -4.35
N LEU A 263 -10.32 25.29 -3.03
CA LEU A 263 -10.33 26.39 -2.07
C LEU A 263 -8.95 27.10 -1.99
N LEU A 264 -7.85 26.35 -1.91
CA LEU A 264 -6.49 26.89 -1.90
C LEU A 264 -6.16 27.60 -3.21
N GLN A 265 -6.58 27.03 -4.35
CA GLN A 265 -6.48 27.68 -5.67
C GLN A 265 -7.31 28.97 -5.74
N SER A 266 -8.52 29.00 -5.15
CA SER A 266 -9.35 30.21 -5.06
C SER A 266 -8.75 31.29 -4.14
N LEU A 267 -7.87 30.90 -3.22
CA LEU A 267 -7.11 31.79 -2.34
C LEU A 267 -5.73 32.16 -2.93
N GLY A 268 -5.43 31.74 -4.17
CA GLY A 268 -4.17 32.03 -4.87
C GLY A 268 -2.97 31.25 -4.35
N ILE A 269 -3.19 30.21 -3.55
CA ILE A 269 -2.16 29.33 -3.01
C ILE A 269 -2.11 28.11 -3.93
N ALA A 270 -1.13 28.10 -4.84
CA ALA A 270 -0.86 26.98 -5.76
C ALA A 270 -0.24 25.77 -5.04
#